data_AF-A0A0Q7TT91-F1
#
_entry.id   AF-A0A0Q7TT91-F1
#
_cell.length_a   1.000
_cell.length_b   1.000
_cell.length_c   1.000
_cell.angle_alpha   90.00
_cell.angle_beta   90.00
_cell.angle_gamma   90.00
#
_symmetry.space_group_name_H-M   'P 1'
#
loop_
_entity.id
_entity.type
_entity.pdbx_description
1 polymer ?
#
loop_
_entity_poly.entity_id
_entity_poly.type
_entity_poly.pdbx_seq_one_letter_code
_entity_poly.pdbx_strand_id
1 'polypeptide(L)' 'MPPQYSKIAERLLVHAGLCREMAMATTDSAMARKLLQMAEDCVGAAAEDWAAARSNKPTAAQPVPKWNFGLNSNT' A
#
# COMPACT_ATOMS: atom_id res chain seq x y z
N MET A 1 12.33 -11.03 -16.98
CA MET A 1 12.23 -9.72 -16.28
C MET A 1 11.81 -10.00 -14.85
N PRO A 2 12.47 -9.44 -13.82
CA PRO A 2 11.97 -9.54 -12.46
C PRO A 2 10.57 -8.90 -12.39
N PRO A 3 9.66 -9.46 -11.59
CA PRO A 3 8.33 -8.89 -11.42
C PRO A 3 8.47 -7.45 -10.89
N GLN A 4 7.94 -6.48 -11.65
CA GLN A 4 7.91 -5.09 -11.23
C GLN A 4 6.78 -4.95 -10.21
N TYR A 5 7.14 -4.94 -8.93
CA TYR A 5 6.19 -4.73 -7.85
C TYR A 5 5.67 -3.30 -7.87
N SER A 6 4.39 -3.11 -7.53
CA SER A 6 3.88 -1.76 -7.33
C SER A 6 4.61 -1.14 -6.13
N LYS A 7 4.82 0.18 -6.16
CA LYS A 7 5.40 0.92 -5.02
C LYS A 7 4.58 0.75 -3.73
N ILE A 8 3.28 0.45 -3.84
CA ILE A 8 2.41 0.20 -2.69
C ILE A 8 2.76 -1.15 -2.07
N ALA A 9 2.84 -2.20 -2.88
CA ALA A 9 3.18 -3.53 -2.41
C ALA A 9 4.61 -3.60 -1.84
N GLU A 10 5.58 -2.90 -2.43
CA GLU A 10 6.93 -2.78 -1.85
C GLU A 10 6.90 -2.18 -0.44
N ARG A 11 6.14 -1.09 -0.24
CA ARG A 11 5.99 -0.46 1.08
C ARG A 11 5.32 -1.38 2.09
N LEU A 12 4.30 -2.13 1.66
CA LEU A 12 3.62 -3.11 2.51
C LEU A 12 4.57 -4.23 2.96
N LEU A 13 5.41 -4.74 2.06
CA LEU A 13 6.41 -5.76 2.41
C LEU A 13 7.48 -5.23 3.38
N VAL A 14 7.94 -3.99 3.20
CA VAL A 14 8.85 -3.34 4.16
C VAL A 14 8.18 -3.19 5.53
N HIS A 15 6.91 -2.77 5.57
CA HIS A 15 6.16 -2.62 6.81
C HIS A 15 5.95 -3.96 7.52
N ALA A 16 5.68 -5.03 6.77
CA ALA A 16 5.58 -6.39 7.30
C ALA A 16 6.90 -6.83 7.98
N GLY A 17 8.05 -6.51 7.36
CA GLY A 17 9.36 -6.75 7.95
C GLY A 17 9.53 -6.05 9.30
N LEU A 18 9.24 -4.74 9.33
CA LEU A 18 9.32 -3.95 10.56
C LEU A 18 8.41 -4.49 11.68
N CYS A 19 7.19 -4.89 11.35
CA CYS A 19 6.27 -5.50 12.31
C CYS A 19 6.84 -6.80 12.92
N ARG A 20 7.52 -7.63 12.13
CA ARG A 20 8.18 -8.85 12.64
C ARG A 20 9.36 -8.52 13.55
N GLU A 21 10.18 -7.54 13.18
CA GLU A 21 11.30 -7.08 14.03
C GLU A 21 10.80 -6.55 15.37
N MET A 22 9.75 -5.73 15.36
CA MET A 22 9.13 -5.23 16.59
C MET A 22 8.50 -6.35 17.42
N ALA A 23 7.92 -7.37 16.79
CA ALA A 23 7.34 -8.52 17.48
C ALA A 23 8.40 -9.34 18.22
N MET A 24 9.61 -9.45 17.66
CA MET A 24 10.74 -10.12 18.31
C MET A 24 11.36 -9.27 19.43
N ALA A 25 11.34 -7.94 19.27
CA ALA A 25 11.91 -7.00 20.25
C ALA A 25 10.99 -6.74 21.45
N THR A 26 9.67 -6.94 21.31
CA THR A 26 8.72 -6.67 22.38
C THR A 26 8.64 -7.81 23.39
N THR A 27 8.55 -7.48 24.68
CA THR A 27 8.40 -8.45 25.78
C THR A 27 6.93 -8.79 26.07
N ASP A 28 5.98 -8.00 25.56
CA ASP A 28 4.55 -8.27 25.71
C ASP A 28 4.09 -9.27 24.64
N SER A 29 3.73 -10.48 25.08
CA SER A 29 3.23 -11.54 24.20
C SER A 29 1.95 -11.18 23.45
N ALA A 30 1.09 -10.32 24.01
CA ALA A 30 -0.12 -9.87 23.33
C ALA A 30 0.20 -8.87 22.22
N MET A 31 1.14 -7.94 22.48
CA MET A 31 1.64 -7.02 21.46
C MET A 31 2.39 -7.75 20.35
N ALA A 32 3.24 -8.72 20.69
CA ALA A 32 3.97 -9.54 19.72
C ALA A 32 3.00 -10.24 18.74
N ARG A 33 1.93 -10.86 19.25
CA ARG A 33 0.90 -11.49 18.41
C ARG A 33 0.21 -10.50 17.48
N LYS A 34 -0.15 -9.30 17.97
CA LYS A 34 -0.75 -8.25 17.14
C LYS A 34 0.19 -7.79 16.03
N LEU A 35 1.47 -7.63 16.34
CA LEU A 35 2.49 -7.24 15.38
C LEU A 35 2.69 -8.31 14.30
N LEU A 36 2.70 -9.59 14.67
CA LEU A 36 2.76 -10.70 13.72
C LEU A 36 1.53 -10.73 12.82
N GLN A 37 0.32 -10.56 13.37
CA GLN A 37 -0.91 -10.47 12.58
C GLN A 37 -0.85 -9.32 11.57
N MET A 38 -0.41 -8.14 11.98
CA MET A 38 -0.27 -7.00 11.05
C MET A 38 0.76 -7.28 9.94
N ALA A 39 1.82 -8.04 10.24
CA ALA A 39 2.78 -8.44 9.23
C ALA A 39 2.15 -9.38 8.18
N GLU A 40 1.31 -10.31 8.62
CA GLU A 40 0.55 -11.20 7.72
C GLU A 40 -0.45 -10.41 6.86
N ASP A 41 -1.19 -9.50 7.47
CA ASP A 41 -2.15 -8.64 6.77
C ASP A 41 -1.46 -7.79 5.70
N CYS A 42 -0.27 -7.24 6.00
CA CYS A 42 0.52 -6.48 5.04
C CYS A 42 0.98 -7.35 3.85
N VAL A 43 1.38 -8.60 4.10
CA VAL A 43 1.78 -9.53 3.03
C VAL A 43 0.57 -9.93 2.19
N GLY A 44 -0.59 -10.18 2.82
CA GLY A 44 -1.85 -10.44 2.12
C GLY A 44 -2.25 -9.29 1.20
N ALA A 45 -2.26 -8.06 1.73
CA ALA A 45 -2.58 -6.86 0.95
C ALA A 45 -1.58 -6.62 -0.20
N ALA A 46 -0.29 -6.90 -0.01
CA ALA A 46 0.70 -6.82 -1.08
C ALA A 46 0.43 -7.84 -2.20
N ALA A 47 0.02 -9.07 -1.85
CA ALA A 47 -0.34 -10.10 -2.82
C ALA A 47 -1.62 -9.75 -3.59
N GLU A 48 -2.62 -9.17 -2.93
CA GLU A 48 -3.85 -8.68 -3.55
C GLU A 48 -3.58 -7.53 -4.53
N ASP A 49 -2.75 -6.57 -4.13
CA ASP A 49 -2.33 -5.47 -5.00
C ASP A 49 -1.60 -5.99 -6.26
N TRP A 50 -0.74 -7.01 -6.12
CA TRP A 50 -0.11 -7.66 -7.28
C TRP A 50 -1.11 -8.38 -8.18
N ALA A 51 -2.11 -9.05 -7.60
CA ALA A 51 -3.16 -9.69 -8.37
C ALA A 51 -3.99 -8.65 -9.14
N ALA A 52 -4.33 -7.53 -8.50
CA ALA A 52 -5.04 -6.42 -9.11
C ALA A 52 -4.21 -5.73 -10.22
N ALA A 53 -2.91 -5.51 -10.00
CA ALA A 53 -2.01 -4.95 -11.00
C ALA A 53 -1.89 -5.81 -12.26
N ARG A 54 -1.99 -7.15 -12.13
CA ARG A 54 -2.04 -8.08 -13.27
C ARG A 54 -3.40 -8.15 -13.95
N SER A 55 -4.48 -7.83 -13.23
CA SER A 55 -5.85 -7.83 -13.75
C SER A 55 -6.21 -6.53 -14.50
N ASN A 56 -5.50 -5.43 -14.22
CA ASN A 56 -5.69 -4.18 -14.94
C ASN A 56 -5.22 -4.30 -16.41
N LYS A 57 -6.18 -4.56 -17.30
CA LYS A 57 -6.17 -3.95 -18.64
C LYS A 57 -5.90 -2.45 -18.46
N PRO A 58 -5.13 -1.80 -19.35
CA PRO A 58 -4.98 -0.35 -19.30
C PRO A 58 -6.36 0.28 -19.52
N THR A 59 -7.03 0.69 -18.44
CA THR A 59 -8.21 1.54 -18.54
C THR A 59 -7.70 2.85 -19.11
N ALA A 60 -8.06 3.09 -20.37
CA ALA A 60 -7.75 4.29 -21.11
C ALA A 60 -7.92 5.53 -20.23
N ALA A 61 -6.95 6.45 -20.35
CA ALA A 61 -6.87 7.74 -19.67
C ALA A 61 -8.23 8.25 -19.16
N GLN A 62 -8.45 8.18 -17.85
CA GLN A 62 -9.56 8.90 -17.24
C GLN A 62 -9.28 10.40 -17.44
N PRO A 63 -10.22 11.17 -18.04
CA PRO A 63 -10.05 12.59 -18.21
C PRO A 63 -10.01 13.24 -16.83
N VAL A 64 -8.88 13.89 -16.52
CA VAL A 64 -8.72 14.71 -15.31
C VAL A 64 -9.86 15.73 -15.27
N PRO A 65 -10.69 15.77 -14.22
CA PRO A 65 -11.73 16.77 -14.11
C PRO A 65 -11.10 18.16 -14.08
N LYS A 66 -11.48 19.01 -15.02
CA LYS A 66 -11.02 20.39 -15.14
C LYS A 66 -11.69 21.21 -14.05
N TRP A 67 -11.00 21.40 -12.91
CA TRP A 67 -11.47 22.29 -11.85
C TRP A 67 -11.36 23.73 -12.35
N ASN A 68 -12.49 24.34 -12.72
CA ASN A 68 -12.58 25.77 -12.98
C ASN A 68 -12.51 26.52 -11.65
N PHE A 69 -11.30 26.84 -11.19
CA PHE A 69 -11.12 27.88 -10.17
C PHE A 69 -11.40 29.22 -10.84
N GLY A 70 -12.61 29.73 -10.62
CA GLY A 70 -12.99 31.09 -10.98
C GLY A 70 -12.10 32.08 -10.24
N LEU A 71 -11.17 32.70 -10.98
CA LEU A 71 -10.50 33.92 -10.54
C LEU A 71 -11.54 35.04 -10.59
N ASN A 72 -12.20 35.31 -9.47
CA ASN A 72 -12.90 36.58 -9.28
C ASN A 72 -11.83 37.67 -9.17
N SER A 73 -11.54 38.32 -10.30
CA SER A 73 -10.89 39.62 -10.32
C SER A 73 -11.90 40.66 -9.84
N ASN A 74 -11.83 41.04 -8.57
CA ASN A 74 -12.47 42.24 -8.05
C ASN A 74 -11.94 43.44 -8.83
N THR A 75 -12.83 44.18 -9.47
CA THR A 75 -12.60 45.55 -9.97
C THR A 75 -13.70 46.44 -9.45
#